data_AF-A0A942Z9K4-F1
#
_entry.id   AF-A0A942Z9K4-F1
#
_cell.length_a   1.000
_cell.length_b   1.000
_cell.length_c   1.000
_cell.angle_alpha   90.00
_cell.angle_beta   90.00
_cell.angle_gamma   90.00
#
_symmetry.space_group_name_H-M   'P 1'
#
loop_
_entity.id
_entity.type
_entity.pdbx_description
1 polymer ?
#
loop_
_entity_poly.entity_id
_entity_poly.type
_entity_poly.pdbx_seq_one_letter_code
_entity_poly.pdbx_strand_id
1 'polypeptide(L)'
;MPDYLTKEEIRQWRSSLERITLEEYAKRLGKVIAEEKETNDMVDMVYKHSSEVRYVSSEDAIPAQNSFKAERISTLAQQSFEREKELSAKRDLRELAKAARAAKKETIKPDVKEIKKQEAVLKEVKKEIKLKKEAKAPKQEAPASVREEVQITFKKNLTPREQAVFEHFLNNKNSIVYAKELAQVLDLPRDYVYKYIKNLRAKMNENAIQNADNGGFILELK
;
A
#
# COMPACT_ATOMS: atom_id res chain seq x y z
N MET A 1 -17.93 47.24 9.41
CA MET A 1 -18.83 46.36 8.62
C MET A 1 -18.42 44.92 8.89
N PRO A 2 -19.09 43.87 8.38
CA PRO A 2 -18.48 42.54 8.39
C PRO A 2 -17.31 42.52 7.39
N ASP A 3 -16.09 42.39 7.90
CA ASP A 3 -14.84 42.42 7.10
C ASP A 3 -14.66 41.17 6.22
N TYR A 4 -15.42 40.12 6.53
CA TYR A 4 -15.50 38.85 5.81
C TYR A 4 -16.78 38.74 4.97
N LEU A 5 -16.76 37.83 3.99
CA LEU A 5 -17.91 37.55 3.14
C LEU A 5 -19.12 37.03 3.91
N THR A 6 -20.30 37.53 3.54
CA THR A 6 -21.58 36.97 4.01
C THR A 6 -21.95 35.70 3.23
N LYS A 7 -22.86 34.89 3.78
CA LYS A 7 -23.39 33.69 3.10
C LYS A 7 -24.12 34.04 1.80
N GLU A 8 -24.64 35.25 1.68
CA GLU A 8 -25.36 35.75 0.51
C GLU A 8 -24.39 36.17 -0.59
N GLU A 9 -23.30 36.86 -0.26
CA GLU A 9 -22.19 37.18 -1.18
C GLU A 9 -21.55 35.88 -1.72
N ILE A 10 -21.27 34.89 -0.87
CA ILE A 10 -20.76 33.57 -1.32
C ILE A 10 -21.75 32.86 -2.25
N ARG A 11 -23.07 33.05 -2.03
CA ARG A 11 -24.11 32.50 -2.90
C ARG A 11 -24.16 33.25 -4.25
N GLN A 12 -24.06 34.58 -4.23
CA GLN A 12 -23.99 35.41 -5.44
C GLN A 12 -22.79 35.03 -6.31
N TRP A 13 -21.59 34.91 -5.72
CA TRP A 13 -20.38 34.44 -6.41
C TRP A 13 -20.60 33.07 -7.07
N ARG A 14 -21.13 32.08 -6.34
CA ARG A 14 -21.45 30.74 -6.88
C ARG A 14 -22.52 30.73 -7.97
N SER A 15 -23.38 31.74 -8.04
CA SER A 15 -24.36 31.94 -9.12
C SER A 15 -23.87 32.84 -10.25
N SER A 16 -22.70 33.48 -10.10
CA SER A 16 -22.15 34.37 -11.12
C SER A 16 -21.58 33.56 -12.29
N LEU A 17 -21.66 34.11 -13.49
CA LEU A 17 -20.99 33.55 -14.68
C LEU A 17 -19.54 34.06 -14.80
N GLU A 18 -19.08 34.90 -13.86
CA GLU A 18 -17.72 35.43 -13.82
C GLU A 18 -16.75 34.34 -13.39
N ARG A 19 -15.70 34.07 -14.18
CA ARG A 19 -14.69 33.05 -13.87
C ARG A 19 -13.62 33.55 -12.89
N ILE A 20 -14.05 34.24 -11.84
CA ILE A 20 -13.19 34.83 -10.81
C ILE A 20 -13.09 33.91 -9.58
N THR A 21 -11.94 33.94 -8.92
CA THR A 21 -11.74 33.26 -7.63
C THR A 21 -12.59 33.91 -6.54
N LEU A 22 -12.81 33.17 -5.44
CA LEU A 22 -13.45 33.72 -4.24
C LEU A 22 -12.65 34.91 -3.66
N GLU A 23 -11.32 34.92 -3.85
CA GLU A 23 -10.46 36.00 -3.36
C GLU A 23 -10.61 37.28 -4.18
N GLU A 24 -10.67 37.18 -5.51
CA GLU A 24 -10.87 38.33 -6.39
C GLU A 24 -12.26 38.95 -6.15
N TYR A 25 -13.27 38.11 -5.94
CA TYR A 25 -14.60 38.56 -5.54
C TYR A 25 -14.59 39.24 -4.16
N ALA A 26 -13.82 38.72 -3.18
CA ALA A 26 -13.64 39.37 -1.89
C ALA A 26 -12.93 40.73 -2.00
N LYS A 27 -11.80 40.77 -2.71
CA LYS A 27 -11.03 41.98 -3.02
C LYS A 27 -11.90 43.03 -3.72
N ARG A 28 -12.77 42.63 -4.67
CA ARG A 28 -13.74 43.50 -5.37
C ARG A 28 -14.83 44.07 -4.44
N LEU A 29 -15.18 43.38 -3.36
CA LEU A 29 -16.10 43.86 -2.32
C LEU A 29 -15.38 44.63 -1.18
N GLY A 30 -14.06 44.81 -1.26
CA GLY A 30 -13.26 45.41 -0.19
C GLY A 30 -13.16 44.55 1.08
N LYS A 31 -13.33 43.23 0.95
CA LYS A 31 -13.39 42.26 2.04
C LYS A 31 -12.21 41.30 2.02
N VAL A 32 -11.85 40.79 3.19
CA VAL A 32 -10.84 39.74 3.36
C VAL A 32 -11.54 38.38 3.35
N ILE A 33 -10.85 37.34 2.90
CA ILE A 33 -11.29 35.95 3.18
C ILE A 33 -10.98 35.64 4.65
N ALA A 34 -11.81 34.83 5.29
CA ALA A 34 -11.48 34.31 6.61
C ALA A 34 -10.22 33.44 6.49
N GLU A 35 -9.11 33.92 7.06
CA GLU A 35 -7.84 33.20 7.10
C GLU A 35 -8.05 31.78 7.63
N GLU A 36 -7.25 30.83 7.13
CA GLU A 36 -7.42 29.43 7.49
C GLU A 36 -7.25 29.27 9.01
N LYS A 37 -8.32 28.83 9.67
CA LYS A 37 -8.39 28.79 11.13
C LYS A 37 -7.23 27.96 11.65
N GLU A 38 -6.44 28.54 12.54
CA GLU A 38 -5.33 27.84 13.17
C GLU A 38 -5.82 26.53 13.81
N THR A 39 -5.43 25.42 13.18
CA THR A 39 -5.59 24.08 13.70
C THR A 39 -4.68 23.90 14.91
N ASN A 40 -5.30 23.67 16.07
CA ASN A 40 -4.61 23.18 17.27
C ASN A 40 -4.37 21.66 17.17
N ASP A 41 -3.86 21.21 16.03
CA ASP A 41 -3.37 19.85 15.81
C ASP A 41 -1.87 19.84 16.04
N MET A 42 -1.39 18.81 16.75
CA MET A 42 0.05 18.60 16.97
C MET A 42 0.82 18.44 15.65
N VAL A 43 0.19 17.86 14.61
CA VAL A 43 0.81 17.67 13.29
C VAL A 43 1.03 19.03 12.62
N ASP A 44 -0.02 19.84 12.49
CA ASP A 44 0.07 21.15 11.84
C ASP A 44 0.95 22.12 12.63
N MET A 45 0.90 22.07 13.98
CA MET A 45 1.80 22.84 14.84
C MET A 45 3.27 22.46 14.61
N VAL A 46 3.57 21.16 14.46
CA VAL A 46 4.93 20.69 14.12
C VAL A 46 5.33 21.11 12.71
N TYR A 47 4.45 21.04 11.70
CA TYR A 47 4.76 21.46 10.34
C TYR A 47 4.95 22.98 10.18
N LYS A 48 4.20 23.80 10.93
CA LYS A 48 4.36 25.27 10.95
C LYS A 48 5.68 25.71 11.60
N HIS A 49 6.15 24.97 12.61
CA HIS A 49 7.36 25.29 13.35
C HIS A 49 8.60 24.51 12.89
N SER A 50 8.44 23.48 12.05
CA SER A 50 9.54 22.85 11.34
C SER A 50 9.98 23.76 10.20
N SER A 51 11.08 24.49 10.43
CA SER A 51 11.67 25.39 9.44
C SER A 51 11.87 24.68 8.10
N GLU A 52 11.13 25.12 7.09
CA GLU A 52 11.18 24.73 5.67
C GLU A 52 12.12 23.55 5.38
N VAL A 53 11.60 22.32 5.42
CA VAL A 53 12.35 21.13 4.97
C VAL A 53 12.42 21.17 3.44
N ARG A 54 13.26 22.06 2.93
CA ARG A 54 13.64 22.10 1.52
C ARG A 54 14.16 20.71 1.15
N TYR A 55 13.49 20.06 0.21
CA TYR A 55 14.12 19.02 -0.58
C TYR A 55 15.20 19.68 -1.43
N VAL A 56 16.40 19.84 -0.86
CA VAL A 56 17.57 20.34 -1.58
C VAL A 56 17.98 19.27 -2.59
N SER A 57 17.45 19.38 -3.80
CA SER A 57 18.05 18.75 -4.97
C SER A 57 19.50 19.20 -5.04
N SER A 58 20.42 18.25 -5.23
CA SER A 58 21.86 18.53 -5.19
C SER A 58 22.28 19.30 -6.44
N GLU A 59 22.47 20.61 -6.33
CA GLU A 59 23.47 21.36 -7.12
C GLU A 59 23.73 22.79 -6.56
N ASP A 60 22.71 23.57 -6.19
CA ASP A 60 22.88 24.97 -5.75
C ASP A 60 23.02 25.17 -4.24
N ALA A 61 24.26 25.30 -3.74
CA ALA A 61 24.58 25.52 -2.33
C ALA A 61 25.04 26.96 -2.03
N ILE A 62 24.13 27.83 -1.57
CA ILE A 62 24.48 29.17 -1.03
C ILE A 62 24.69 29.09 0.50
N PRO A 63 25.87 29.47 1.04
CA PRO A 63 26.23 29.24 2.45
C PRO A 63 25.63 30.28 3.42
N ALA A 64 24.33 30.17 3.69
CA ALA A 64 23.60 31.06 4.60
C ALA A 64 23.70 30.67 6.09
N GLN A 65 24.86 30.98 6.71
CA GLN A 65 25.03 31.40 8.11
C GLN A 65 24.04 30.84 9.17
N ASN A 66 24.28 29.63 9.72
CA ASN A 66 23.73 29.25 11.04
C ASN A 66 24.47 28.07 11.72
N SER A 67 25.78 28.20 11.93
CA SER A 67 26.67 27.12 12.40
C SER A 67 26.54 26.73 13.89
N PHE A 68 25.85 27.51 14.72
CA PHE A 68 25.91 27.40 16.20
C PHE A 68 25.13 26.25 16.87
N LYS A 69 24.54 25.31 16.08
CA LYS A 69 23.81 24.15 16.63
C LYS A 69 24.20 22.78 16.05
N ALA A 70 24.95 22.73 14.94
CA ALA A 70 25.31 21.47 14.28
C ALA A 70 26.22 20.58 15.15
N GLU A 71 27.15 21.19 15.89
CA GLU A 71 28.14 20.48 16.74
C GLU A 71 27.50 19.68 17.89
N ARG A 72 26.24 19.97 18.26
CA ARG A 72 25.55 19.23 19.34
C ARG A 72 25.04 17.85 18.90
N ILE A 73 25.08 17.53 17.59
CA ILE A 73 24.78 16.19 17.06
C ILE A 73 26.07 15.36 17.00
N SER A 74 26.74 15.21 18.14
CA SER A 74 28.03 14.49 18.22
C SER A 74 28.14 13.61 19.46
N THR A 75 28.15 14.20 20.67
CA THR A 75 28.51 13.48 21.91
C THR A 75 27.60 12.30 22.26
N LEU A 76 26.27 12.48 22.23
CA LEU A 76 25.33 11.39 22.54
C LEU A 76 25.32 10.29 21.47
N ALA A 77 25.60 10.64 20.21
CA ALA A 77 25.68 9.69 19.10
C ALA A 77 26.99 8.88 19.10
N GLN A 78 28.10 9.51 19.49
CA GLN A 78 29.36 8.82 19.79
C GLN A 78 29.18 7.87 20.98
N GLN A 79 28.55 8.34 22.06
CA GLN A 79 28.33 7.52 23.26
C GLN A 79 27.43 6.29 23.00
N SER A 80 26.41 6.39 22.13
CA SER A 80 25.61 5.23 21.76
C SER A 80 26.39 4.24 20.89
N PHE A 81 27.17 4.73 19.92
CA PHE A 81 28.01 3.90 19.05
C PHE A 81 29.11 3.16 19.81
N GLU A 82 29.81 3.83 20.74
CA GLU A 82 30.83 3.21 21.60
C GLU A 82 30.21 2.14 22.51
N ARG A 83 29.03 2.41 23.09
CA ARG A 83 28.29 1.46 23.91
C ARG A 83 27.88 0.22 23.13
N GLU A 84 27.44 0.37 21.87
CA GLU A 84 27.11 -0.76 21.00
C GLU A 84 28.35 -1.57 20.62
N LYS A 85 29.45 -0.89 20.25
CA LYS A 85 30.75 -1.51 19.93
C LYS A 85 31.31 -2.34 21.10
N GLU A 86 31.23 -1.82 22.33
CA GLU A 86 31.56 -2.58 23.54
C GLU A 86 30.67 -3.82 23.71
N LEU A 87 29.36 -3.67 23.52
CA LEU A 87 28.40 -4.77 23.68
C LEU A 87 28.59 -5.87 22.61
N SER A 88 29.04 -5.52 21.40
CA SER A 88 29.46 -6.52 20.41
C SER A 88 30.69 -7.29 20.89
N ALA A 89 31.80 -6.60 21.19
CA ALA A 89 33.04 -7.27 21.61
C ALA A 89 32.85 -8.16 22.85
N LYS A 90 31.97 -7.75 23.78
CA LYS A 90 31.58 -8.54 24.97
C LYS A 90 30.70 -9.76 24.64
N ARG A 91 29.97 -9.79 23.51
CA ARG A 91 29.31 -10.99 22.98
C ARG A 91 30.31 -11.93 22.32
N ASP A 92 31.19 -11.41 21.47
CA ASP A 92 32.17 -12.20 20.72
C ASP A 92 33.10 -13.00 21.65
N LEU A 93 33.62 -12.35 22.69
CA LEU A 93 34.39 -12.99 23.76
C LEU A 93 33.60 -14.07 24.52
N ARG A 94 32.27 -13.89 24.67
CA ARG A 94 31.40 -14.85 25.38
C ARG A 94 31.10 -16.09 24.53
N GLU A 95 30.96 -15.95 23.21
CA GLU A 95 30.80 -17.08 22.30
C GLU A 95 32.13 -17.84 22.13
N LEU A 96 33.27 -17.16 22.03
CA LEU A 96 34.60 -17.79 22.07
C LEU A 96 34.81 -18.58 23.38
N ALA A 97 34.42 -18.03 24.53
CA ALA A 97 34.50 -18.73 25.81
C ALA A 97 33.55 -19.95 25.92
N LYS A 98 32.40 -19.94 25.23
CA LYS A 98 31.53 -21.12 25.10
C LYS A 98 32.18 -22.18 24.19
N ALA A 99 32.69 -21.78 23.02
CA ALA A 99 33.33 -22.69 22.07
C ALA A 99 34.55 -23.40 22.70
N ALA A 100 35.40 -22.66 23.44
CA ALA A 100 36.53 -23.22 24.17
C ALA A 100 36.11 -24.17 25.32
N ARG A 101 34.89 -24.03 25.87
CA ARG A 101 34.32 -24.98 26.85
C ARG A 101 33.70 -26.20 26.20
N ALA A 102 33.16 -26.08 24.98
CA ALA A 102 32.66 -27.21 24.20
C ALA A 102 33.82 -28.11 23.73
N ALA A 103 34.87 -27.52 23.12
CA ALA A 103 36.05 -28.24 22.62
C ALA A 103 36.80 -29.04 23.70
N LYS A 104 36.70 -28.67 24.98
CA LYS A 104 37.28 -29.42 26.10
C LYS A 104 36.48 -30.66 26.54
N LYS A 105 35.39 -31.02 25.84
CA LYS A 105 34.48 -32.10 26.23
C LYS A 105 34.57 -33.36 25.35
N GLU A 106 35.37 -33.37 24.28
CA GLU A 106 35.35 -34.42 23.24
C GLU A 106 36.63 -35.30 23.19
N THR A 107 37.48 -35.29 24.22
CA THR A 107 38.80 -35.97 24.18
C THR A 107 38.91 -37.23 25.04
N ILE A 108 37.98 -38.19 24.89
CA ILE A 108 38.16 -39.60 25.28
C ILE A 108 37.69 -40.53 24.13
N LYS A 109 38.50 -41.55 23.82
CA LYS A 109 38.50 -42.46 22.63
C LYS A 109 37.48 -43.63 22.78
N PRO A 110 37.24 -44.54 21.79
CA PRO A 110 37.82 -44.76 20.45
C PRO A 110 36.73 -44.68 19.32
N ASP A 111 36.56 -45.46 18.24
CA ASP A 111 37.15 -46.72 17.67
C ASP A 111 36.89 -46.88 16.14
N VAL A 112 37.03 -48.09 15.56
CA VAL A 112 37.28 -48.39 14.12
C VAL A 112 36.22 -49.28 13.43
N LYS A 113 35.84 -48.92 12.17
CA LYS A 113 35.57 -49.76 10.95
C LYS A 113 34.99 -48.86 9.82
N GLU A 114 35.46 -48.88 8.56
CA GLU A 114 35.28 -49.86 7.46
C GLU A 114 33.81 -50.05 6.99
N ILE A 115 33.42 -50.11 5.69
CA ILE A 115 34.16 -50.03 4.40
C ILE A 115 33.25 -49.66 3.17
N LYS A 116 33.78 -48.89 2.21
CA LYS A 116 33.58 -48.78 0.72
C LYS A 116 32.22 -49.03 -0.01
N LYS A 117 32.05 -48.24 -1.11
CA LYS A 117 31.29 -48.49 -2.39
C LYS A 117 29.75 -48.43 -2.30
N GLN A 118 28.98 -48.17 -3.37
CA GLN A 118 29.24 -47.99 -4.83
C GLN A 118 28.67 -46.60 -5.26
N GLU A 119 29.06 -45.84 -6.30
CA GLU A 119 29.24 -46.10 -7.75
C GLU A 119 28.06 -46.82 -8.45
N ALA A 120 27.72 -46.60 -9.72
CA ALA A 120 27.74 -45.42 -10.59
C ALA A 120 26.99 -45.83 -11.89
N VAL A 121 25.98 -45.09 -12.34
CA VAL A 121 25.38 -45.27 -13.68
C VAL A 121 25.24 -43.91 -14.37
N LEU A 122 25.64 -43.84 -15.64
CA LEU A 122 25.68 -42.63 -16.47
C LEU A 122 24.25 -42.19 -16.86
N LYS A 123 23.93 -40.93 -17.20
CA LYS A 123 24.66 -39.86 -17.92
C LYS A 123 24.86 -40.08 -19.43
N GLU A 124 23.78 -40.30 -20.17
CA GLU A 124 23.70 -40.04 -21.62
C GLU A 124 22.36 -39.37 -21.96
N VAL A 125 22.18 -38.53 -22.99
CA VAL A 125 23.06 -37.59 -23.73
C VAL A 125 22.11 -36.43 -24.15
N LYS A 126 22.24 -35.21 -23.60
CA LYS A 126 22.91 -34.03 -24.18
C LYS A 126 22.58 -33.66 -25.66
N LYS A 127 21.84 -32.54 -25.81
CA LYS A 127 21.81 -31.61 -26.98
C LYS A 127 21.12 -32.20 -28.25
N GLU A 128 20.53 -31.45 -29.19
CA GLU A 128 20.92 -30.17 -29.82
C GLU A 128 19.72 -29.21 -30.13
N ILE A 129 19.81 -27.90 -29.86
CA ILE A 129 20.17 -26.74 -30.74
C ILE A 129 19.04 -26.18 -31.66
N LYS A 130 18.35 -25.15 -31.11
CA LYS A 130 18.06 -23.79 -31.65
C LYS A 130 17.44 -23.53 -33.06
N LEU A 131 16.55 -22.51 -33.06
CA LEU A 131 16.35 -21.41 -34.04
C LEU A 131 15.37 -21.53 -35.23
N LYS A 132 14.26 -20.77 -35.12
CA LYS A 132 13.45 -19.94 -36.09
C LYS A 132 11.95 -20.06 -35.68
N LYS A 133 11.13 -19.00 -35.56
CA LYS A 133 10.59 -18.05 -36.56
C LYS A 133 9.97 -18.78 -37.78
N GLU A 134 8.76 -18.48 -38.25
CA GLU A 134 7.95 -17.26 -38.15
C GLU A 134 6.43 -17.53 -38.35
N ALA A 135 5.60 -16.54 -37.99
CA ALA A 135 4.17 -16.32 -38.32
C ALA A 135 3.28 -17.44 -38.90
N LYS A 136 2.19 -17.76 -38.18
CA LYS A 136 0.79 -17.43 -38.60
C LYS A 136 -0.22 -17.67 -37.46
N ALA A 137 -1.38 -17.01 -37.57
CA ALA A 137 -2.48 -17.15 -36.61
C ALA A 137 -3.50 -18.23 -37.04
N PRO A 138 -4.21 -18.83 -36.09
CA PRO A 138 -5.62 -19.17 -36.25
C PRO A 138 -6.51 -18.20 -35.46
N LYS A 139 -7.76 -18.03 -35.94
CA LYS A 139 -8.89 -17.55 -35.12
C LYS A 139 -9.43 -18.74 -34.31
N GLN A 140 -10.55 -18.51 -33.61
CA GLN A 140 -11.33 -19.49 -32.83
C GLN A 140 -10.71 -19.80 -31.45
N GLU A 141 -11.47 -19.91 -30.37
CA GLU A 141 -12.93 -19.78 -30.24
C GLU A 141 -13.31 -19.11 -28.91
N ALA A 142 -14.41 -18.34 -28.89
CA ALA A 142 -14.91 -17.77 -27.65
C ALA A 142 -15.65 -18.85 -26.86
N PRO A 143 -15.38 -19.04 -25.55
CA PRO A 143 -16.18 -19.94 -24.73
C PRO A 143 -17.61 -19.38 -24.68
N ALA A 144 -18.57 -20.16 -25.19
CA ALA A 144 -19.97 -19.78 -25.20
C ALA A 144 -20.52 -19.82 -23.77
N SER A 145 -20.41 -18.70 -23.04
CA SER A 145 -21.08 -18.53 -21.75
C SER A 145 -22.58 -18.65 -21.96
N VAL A 146 -23.18 -19.75 -21.48
CA VAL A 146 -24.63 -19.88 -21.37
C VAL A 146 -25.10 -18.71 -20.51
N ARG A 147 -25.82 -17.77 -21.12
CA ARG A 147 -26.37 -16.61 -20.41
C ARG A 147 -27.59 -17.06 -19.64
N GLU A 148 -27.36 -17.63 -18.46
CA GLU A 148 -28.36 -17.71 -17.42
C GLU A 148 -28.87 -16.29 -17.15
N GLU A 149 -30.12 -16.01 -17.53
CA GLU A 149 -30.73 -14.67 -17.43
C GLU A 149 -31.10 -14.37 -15.97
N VAL A 150 -30.09 -14.09 -15.15
CA VAL A 150 -30.28 -13.74 -13.73
C VAL A 150 -30.97 -12.37 -13.66
N GLN A 151 -32.25 -12.34 -13.31
CA GLN A 151 -33.11 -11.15 -13.31
C GLN A 151 -32.85 -10.21 -12.10
N ILE A 152 -31.60 -9.84 -11.86
CA ILE A 152 -31.21 -8.93 -10.77
C ILE A 152 -31.68 -7.52 -11.08
N THR A 153 -32.64 -7.04 -10.30
CA THR A 153 -33.22 -5.71 -10.44
C THR A 153 -32.49 -4.69 -9.54
N PHE A 154 -32.12 -3.56 -10.15
CA PHE A 154 -31.39 -2.48 -9.48
C PHE A 154 -32.25 -1.22 -9.33
N LYS A 155 -32.23 -0.60 -8.15
CA LYS A 155 -32.91 0.66 -7.82
C LYS A 155 -32.24 1.88 -8.47
N LYS A 156 -30.93 1.78 -8.76
CA LYS A 156 -30.06 2.86 -9.26
C LYS A 156 -28.90 2.27 -10.06
N ASN A 157 -28.46 2.97 -11.10
CA ASN A 157 -27.32 2.57 -11.93
C ASN A 157 -26.04 2.34 -11.08
N LEU A 158 -25.28 1.30 -11.44
CA LEU A 158 -23.99 1.01 -10.84
C LEU A 158 -22.92 1.98 -11.38
N THR A 159 -21.92 2.27 -10.57
CA THR A 159 -20.67 2.90 -11.03
C THR A 159 -19.75 1.83 -11.60
N PRO A 160 -18.77 2.16 -12.47
CA PRO A 160 -17.88 1.16 -13.07
C PRO A 160 -17.15 0.26 -12.05
N ARG A 161 -16.80 0.82 -10.87
CA ARG A 161 -16.17 0.07 -9.77
C ARG A 161 -17.14 -0.92 -9.09
N GLU A 162 -18.39 -0.51 -8.87
CA GLU A 162 -19.43 -1.40 -8.34
C GLU A 162 -19.78 -2.50 -9.35
N GLN A 163 -19.78 -2.17 -10.64
CA GLN A 163 -20.00 -3.13 -11.73
C GLN A 163 -18.87 -4.16 -11.80
N ALA A 164 -17.60 -3.77 -11.76
CA ALA A 164 -16.47 -4.72 -11.75
C ALA A 164 -16.52 -5.69 -10.54
N VAL A 165 -16.90 -5.21 -9.35
CA VAL A 165 -17.13 -6.05 -8.17
C VAL A 165 -18.30 -7.02 -8.40
N PHE A 166 -19.40 -6.54 -8.99
CA PHE A 166 -20.58 -7.36 -9.28
C PHE A 166 -20.32 -8.41 -10.36
N GLU A 167 -19.56 -8.08 -11.41
CA GLU A 167 -19.10 -9.03 -12.43
C GLU A 167 -18.18 -10.10 -11.81
N HIS A 168 -17.31 -9.73 -10.86
CA HIS A 168 -16.51 -10.70 -10.12
C HIS A 168 -17.38 -11.65 -9.26
N PHE A 169 -18.49 -11.18 -8.68
CA PHE A 169 -19.47 -12.05 -8.02
C PHE A 169 -20.24 -12.93 -8.99
N LEU A 170 -20.63 -12.44 -10.18
CA LEU A 170 -21.30 -13.23 -11.22
C LEU A 170 -20.41 -14.34 -11.80
N ASN A 171 -19.09 -14.13 -11.81
CA ASN A 171 -18.10 -15.15 -12.18
C ASN A 171 -17.87 -16.18 -11.06
N ASN A 172 -18.23 -15.86 -9.81
CA ASN A 172 -18.00 -16.67 -8.61
C ASN A 172 -19.32 -16.97 -7.87
N LYS A 173 -20.38 -17.33 -8.60
CA LYS A 173 -21.71 -17.66 -8.05
C LYS A 173 -21.61 -18.69 -6.93
N ASN A 174 -22.34 -18.48 -5.83
CA ASN A 174 -22.38 -19.38 -4.67
C ASN A 174 -21.00 -19.69 -4.02
N SER A 175 -19.96 -18.94 -4.36
CA SER A 175 -18.61 -19.08 -3.78
C SER A 175 -18.31 -17.96 -2.79
N ILE A 176 -17.36 -18.21 -1.87
CA ILE A 176 -16.87 -17.20 -0.93
C ILE A 176 -15.81 -16.34 -1.62
N VAL A 177 -16.20 -15.14 -2.03
CA VAL A 177 -15.29 -14.12 -2.55
C VAL A 177 -14.68 -13.34 -1.38
N TYR A 178 -13.36 -13.23 -1.34
CA TYR A 178 -12.66 -12.54 -0.26
C TYR A 178 -12.41 -11.06 -0.58
N ALA A 179 -12.43 -10.21 0.45
CA ALA A 179 -12.10 -8.79 0.32
C ALA A 179 -10.68 -8.54 -0.23
N LYS A 180 -9.77 -9.53 -0.14
CA LYS A 180 -8.44 -9.49 -0.76
C LYS A 180 -8.50 -9.52 -2.30
N GLU A 181 -9.40 -10.31 -2.87
CA GLU A 181 -9.55 -10.47 -4.33
C GLU A 181 -10.23 -9.24 -4.92
N LEU A 182 -11.32 -8.79 -4.30
CA LEU A 182 -12.04 -7.57 -4.72
C LEU A 182 -11.17 -6.30 -4.60
N ALA A 183 -10.22 -6.27 -3.67
CA ALA A 183 -9.21 -5.20 -3.59
C ALA A 183 -8.28 -5.19 -4.81
N GLN A 184 -7.88 -6.39 -5.31
CA GLN A 184 -7.06 -6.52 -6.52
C GLN A 184 -7.85 -6.19 -7.78
N VAL A 185 -9.12 -6.59 -7.88
CA VAL A 185 -10.01 -6.25 -9.01
C VAL A 185 -10.30 -4.74 -9.10
N LEU A 186 -10.23 -4.02 -7.98
CA LEU A 186 -10.46 -2.57 -7.91
C LEU A 186 -9.18 -1.71 -7.98
N ASP A 187 -7.98 -2.29 -7.85
CA ASP A 187 -6.74 -1.56 -7.55
C ASP A 187 -6.85 -0.64 -6.32
N LEU A 188 -7.59 -1.07 -5.28
CA LEU A 188 -7.83 -0.28 -4.05
C LEU A 188 -7.44 -1.02 -2.76
N PRO A 189 -7.07 -0.31 -1.68
CA PRO A 189 -6.90 -0.90 -0.35
C PRO A 189 -8.17 -1.63 0.12
N ARG A 190 -7.97 -2.75 0.84
CA ARG A 190 -9.04 -3.66 1.31
C ARG A 190 -10.15 -2.97 2.08
N ASP A 191 -9.81 -1.92 2.83
CA ASP A 191 -10.75 -1.17 3.69
C ASP A 191 -11.86 -0.48 2.88
N TYR A 192 -11.57 -0.10 1.63
CA TYR A 192 -12.57 0.48 0.73
C TYR A 192 -13.54 -0.56 0.13
N VAL A 193 -13.19 -1.85 0.09
CA VAL A 193 -14.05 -2.90 -0.48
C VAL A 193 -15.40 -2.96 0.23
N TYR A 194 -15.39 -2.89 1.56
CA TYR A 194 -16.61 -2.85 2.38
C TYR A 194 -17.54 -1.68 2.02
N LYS A 195 -16.99 -0.53 1.60
CA LYS A 195 -17.77 0.64 1.15
C LYS A 195 -18.50 0.34 -0.17
N TYR A 196 -17.83 -0.29 -1.14
CA TYR A 196 -18.44 -0.66 -2.41
C TYR A 196 -19.48 -1.78 -2.27
N ILE A 197 -19.25 -2.77 -1.40
CA ILE A 197 -20.24 -3.82 -1.10
C ILE A 197 -21.47 -3.24 -0.37
N LYS A 198 -21.27 -2.31 0.57
CA LYS A 198 -22.37 -1.59 1.23
C LYS A 198 -23.20 -0.78 0.22
N ASN A 199 -22.55 -0.12 -0.75
CA ASN A 199 -23.24 0.59 -1.81
C ASN A 199 -24.01 -0.35 -2.75
N LEU A 200 -23.41 -1.49 -3.15
CA LEU A 200 -24.08 -2.50 -3.98
C LEU A 200 -25.35 -3.01 -3.32
N ARG A 201 -25.28 -3.43 -2.05
CA ARG A 201 -26.45 -3.84 -1.25
C ARG A 201 -27.53 -2.75 -1.19
N ALA A 202 -27.15 -1.48 -1.12
CA ALA A 202 -28.10 -0.36 -1.14
C ALA A 202 -28.70 -0.05 -2.52
N LYS A 203 -28.07 -0.50 -3.62
CA LYS A 203 -28.56 -0.34 -5.01
C LYS A 203 -29.36 -1.53 -5.52
N MET A 204 -29.09 -2.74 -5.04
CA MET A 204 -29.87 -3.95 -5.35
C MET A 204 -31.24 -3.90 -4.67
N ASN A 205 -32.24 -4.59 -5.24
CA ASN A 205 -33.52 -4.80 -4.56
C ASN A 205 -33.42 -5.85 -3.44
N GLU A 206 -32.60 -6.88 -3.63
CA GLU A 206 -32.54 -8.08 -2.79
C GLU A 206 -31.25 -8.18 -1.97
N ASN A 207 -31.32 -8.92 -0.86
CA ASN A 207 -30.17 -9.27 -0.02
C ASN A 207 -29.33 -10.42 -0.60
N ALA A 208 -29.13 -10.44 -1.91
CA ALA A 208 -28.43 -11.51 -2.64
C ALA A 208 -26.94 -11.65 -2.25
N ILE A 209 -26.28 -10.55 -1.88
CA ILE A 209 -24.90 -10.59 -1.37
C ILE A 209 -24.95 -10.79 0.15
N GLN A 210 -24.72 -12.02 0.63
CA GLN A 210 -24.62 -12.38 2.05
C GLN A 210 -23.19 -12.23 2.60
N ASN A 211 -23.02 -12.24 3.93
CA ASN A 211 -21.71 -12.37 4.57
C ASN A 211 -21.43 -13.88 4.79
N ALA A 212 -20.19 -14.32 4.54
CA ALA A 212 -19.74 -15.68 4.89
C ALA A 212 -19.01 -15.69 6.23
N ASP A 213 -19.11 -16.80 6.99
CA ASP A 213 -18.53 -16.93 8.34
C ASP A 213 -17.01 -16.71 8.38
N ASN A 214 -16.31 -17.08 7.30
CA ASN A 214 -14.86 -16.89 7.15
C ASN A 214 -14.45 -15.47 6.70
N GLY A 215 -15.30 -14.45 6.91
CA GLY A 215 -14.99 -13.05 6.62
C GLY A 215 -15.01 -12.67 5.12
N GLY A 216 -15.64 -13.50 4.29
CA GLY A 216 -15.87 -13.25 2.86
C GLY A 216 -17.33 -12.88 2.56
N PHE A 217 -17.67 -12.90 1.28
CA PHE A 217 -19.00 -12.56 0.77
C PHE A 217 -19.45 -13.61 -0.26
N ILE A 218 -20.72 -13.98 -0.21
CA ILE A 218 -21.33 -14.91 -1.17
C ILE A 218 -22.42 -14.16 -1.93
N LEU A 219 -22.45 -14.30 -3.25
CA LEU A 219 -23.63 -13.96 -4.05
C LEU A 219 -24.50 -15.22 -4.17
N GLU A 220 -25.58 -15.26 -3.38
CA GLU A 220 -26.66 -16.23 -3.54
C GLU A 220 -27.64 -15.73 -4.60
N LEU A 221 -28.00 -16.60 -5.53
CA LEU A 221 -29.05 -16.38 -6.52
C LEU A 221 -30.19 -17.35 -6.25
N LYS A 222 -31.43 -16.87 -6.34
CA LYS A 222 -32.66 -17.63 -6.12
C LYS A 222 -33.49 -17.71 -7.40
#